data_AF-A0A7H1NRJ3-F1
#
_entry.id   AF-A0A7H1NRJ3-F1
#
_cell.length_a   1.000
_cell.length_b   1.000
_cell.length_c   1.000
_cell.angle_alpha   90.00
_cell.angle_beta   90.00
_cell.angle_gamma   90.00
#
_symmetry.space_group_name_H-M   'P 1'
#
loop_
_entity.id
_entity.type
_entity.pdbx_description
1 polymer ?
#
loop_
_entity_poly.entity_id
_entity_poly.type
_entity_poly.pdbx_seq_one_letter_code
_entity_poly.pdbx_strand_id
1 'polypeptide(L)'
;MRDPNYWVQYAMAHLSHKSLDYAKKHLETAKNLAKNIENYNTDSIDTQTARLYLLLSLQETDQNKIFQSFKEAHDLLIKISNTIYRYRQVLIYKDFYDVAYTRLSTKNKVNFKACCEEMKKELEEYRAKNSNNWVSENCYEFLQKIT
;
A
#
# COMPACT_ATOMS: atom_id res chain seq x y z
N MET A 1 9.90 -13.83 21.08
CA MET A 1 10.68 -12.77 20.41
C MET A 1 9.87 -11.46 20.45
N ARG A 2 10.42 -10.35 20.97
CA ARG A 2 9.66 -9.12 21.33
C ARG A 2 9.86 -7.91 20.43
N ASP A 3 10.74 -8.00 19.43
CA ASP A 3 11.01 -6.90 18.50
C ASP A 3 9.94 -6.86 17.38
N PRO A 4 9.20 -5.75 17.20
CA PRO A 4 8.25 -5.61 16.09
C PRO A 4 8.89 -5.79 14.71
N ASN A 5 10.15 -5.36 14.51
CA ASN A 5 10.80 -5.39 13.20
C ASN A 5 11.00 -6.80 12.66
N TYR A 6 11.29 -7.77 13.53
CA TYR A 6 11.36 -9.17 13.13
C TYR A 6 10.03 -9.68 12.59
N TRP A 7 8.93 -9.35 13.25
CA TRP A 7 7.60 -9.77 12.81
C TRP A 7 7.23 -9.13 11.47
N VAL A 8 7.68 -7.89 11.23
CA VAL A 8 7.58 -7.25 9.92
C VAL A 8 8.40 -8.00 8.87
N GLN A 9 9.66 -8.34 9.15
CA GLN A 9 10.50 -9.10 8.20
C GLN A 9 9.90 -10.47 7.87
N TYR A 10 9.36 -11.16 8.88
CA TYR A 10 8.70 -12.45 8.70
C TYR A 10 7.42 -12.30 7.86
N ALA A 11 6.62 -11.25 8.12
CA ALA A 11 5.48 -10.92 7.28
C ALA A 11 5.89 -10.64 5.83
N MET A 12 6.96 -9.88 5.61
CA MET A 12 7.48 -9.56 4.27
C MET A 12 7.84 -10.82 3.48
N ALA A 13 8.46 -11.81 4.14
CA ALA A 13 8.75 -13.10 3.53
C ALA A 13 7.47 -13.82 3.09
N HIS A 14 6.43 -13.82 3.94
CA HIS A 14 5.14 -14.41 3.59
C HIS A 14 4.41 -13.65 2.48
N LEU A 15 4.48 -12.32 2.44
CA LEU A 15 3.92 -11.50 1.35
C LEU A 15 4.55 -11.85 0.00
N SER A 16 5.86 -12.09 -0.03
CA SER A 16 6.58 -12.50 -1.24
C SER A 16 6.18 -13.90 -1.73
N HIS A 17 5.77 -14.79 -0.82
CA HIS A 17 5.23 -16.13 -1.14
C HIS A 17 3.70 -16.17 -1.20
N LYS A 18 3.02 -15.02 -1.31
CA LYS A 18 1.54 -14.89 -1.37
C LYS A 18 0.79 -15.58 -0.22
N SER A 19 1.45 -15.83 0.90
CA SER A 19 0.88 -16.42 2.11
C SER A 19 0.23 -15.34 2.98
N LEU A 20 -0.86 -14.75 2.49
CA LEU A 20 -1.41 -13.50 3.03
C LEU A 20 -1.95 -13.62 4.46
N ASP A 21 -2.54 -14.75 4.84
CA ASP A 21 -3.06 -14.97 6.20
C ASP A 21 -1.93 -14.97 7.24
N TYR A 22 -0.80 -15.61 6.91
CA TYR A 22 0.37 -15.60 7.77
C TYR A 22 0.98 -14.20 7.83
N ALA A 23 1.11 -13.51 6.70
CA ALA A 23 1.58 -12.13 6.68
C ALA A 23 0.73 -11.22 7.58
N LYS A 24 -0.61 -11.35 7.51
CA LYS A 24 -1.56 -10.60 8.35
C LYS A 24 -1.31 -10.84 9.84
N LYS A 25 -1.26 -12.10 10.28
CA LYS A 25 -1.01 -12.46 11.69
C LYS A 25 0.29 -11.86 12.23
N HIS A 26 1.35 -11.89 11.41
CA HIS A 26 2.65 -11.35 11.79
C HIS A 26 2.65 -9.81 11.84
N LEU A 27 1.98 -9.12 10.91
CA LEU A 27 1.80 -7.67 10.95
C LEU A 27 0.95 -7.21 12.15
N GLU A 28 -0.11 -7.93 12.47
CA GLU A 28 -0.91 -7.68 13.68
C GLU A 28 -0.08 -7.85 14.96
N THR A 29 0.77 -8.89 15.00
CA THR A 29 1.70 -9.12 16.10
C THR A 29 2.71 -7.96 16.22
N ALA A 30 3.33 -7.55 15.10
CA ALA A 30 4.24 -6.41 15.06
C ALA A 30 3.56 -5.13 15.58
N LYS A 31 2.36 -4.84 15.08
CA LYS A 31 1.58 -3.66 15.47
C LYS A 31 1.21 -3.68 16.95
N ASN A 32 0.83 -4.83 17.50
CA ASN A 32 0.51 -4.95 18.92
C ASN A 32 1.75 -4.81 19.81
N LEU A 33 2.91 -5.29 19.39
CA LEU A 33 4.17 -5.07 20.12
C LEU A 33 4.59 -3.60 20.07
N ALA A 34 4.48 -2.95 18.91
CA ALA A 34 4.84 -1.54 18.71
C ALA A 34 4.04 -0.59 19.61
N LYS A 35 2.76 -0.87 19.87
CA LYS A 35 1.91 -0.07 20.79
C LYS A 35 2.47 0.02 22.21
N ASN A 36 3.28 -0.94 22.63
CA ASN A 36 3.87 -0.98 23.98
C ASN A 36 5.24 -0.32 24.05
N ILE A 37 5.71 0.28 22.95
CA ILE A 37 7.01 0.95 22.87
C ILE A 37 6.74 2.43 22.64
N GLU A 38 7.19 3.27 23.57
CA GLU A 38 7.01 4.71 23.50
C GLU A 38 7.69 5.27 22.24
N ASN A 39 6.99 6.14 21.50
CA ASN A 39 7.48 6.81 20.29
C ASN A 39 8.00 5.85 19.18
N TYR A 40 7.49 4.62 19.12
CA TYR A 40 7.88 3.67 18.09
C TYR A 40 7.42 4.10 16.69
N ASN A 41 8.33 4.10 15.72
CA ASN A 41 8.01 4.41 14.33
C ASN A 41 7.32 3.22 13.64
N THR A 42 6.03 3.38 13.29
CA THR A 42 5.24 2.33 12.64
C THR A 42 5.28 2.36 11.11
N ASP A 43 6.01 3.29 10.47
CA ASP A 43 6.02 3.46 9.01
C ASP A 43 6.29 2.15 8.26
N SER A 44 7.23 1.33 8.75
CA SER A 44 7.52 0.02 8.16
C SER A 44 6.36 -0.96 8.29
N ILE A 45 5.72 -1.01 9.46
CA ILE A 45 4.55 -1.85 9.72
C ILE A 45 3.39 -1.42 8.81
N ASP A 46 3.11 -0.12 8.76
CA ASP A 46 2.00 0.43 8.00
C ASP A 46 2.25 0.32 6.48
N THR A 47 3.50 0.46 6.02
CA THR A 47 3.89 0.18 4.61
C THR A 47 3.59 -1.27 4.22
N GLN A 48 4.00 -2.23 5.04
CA GLN A 48 3.75 -3.65 4.73
C GLN A 48 2.29 -4.05 4.91
N THR A 49 1.58 -3.40 5.82
CA THR A 49 0.13 -3.55 5.99
C THR A 49 -0.63 -3.04 4.76
N ALA A 50 -0.22 -1.89 4.21
CA ALA A 50 -0.76 -1.41 2.94
C ALA A 50 -0.49 -2.39 1.78
N ARG A 51 0.72 -2.94 1.70
CA ARG A 51 1.06 -3.97 0.71
C ARG A 51 0.14 -5.20 0.85
N LEU A 52 -0.10 -5.68 2.06
CA LEU A 52 -1.02 -6.78 2.32
C LEU A 52 -2.42 -6.48 1.77
N TYR A 53 -2.98 -5.31 2.09
CA TYR A 53 -4.31 -4.91 1.65
C TYR A 53 -4.43 -4.76 0.13
N LEU A 54 -3.39 -4.23 -0.54
CA LEU A 54 -3.34 -4.21 -2.01
C LEU A 54 -3.38 -5.64 -2.57
N LEU A 55 -2.58 -6.56 -2.03
CA LEU A 55 -2.58 -7.95 -2.49
C LEU A 55 -3.91 -8.67 -2.21
N LEU A 56 -4.56 -8.41 -1.07
CA LEU A 56 -5.90 -8.93 -0.77
C LEU A 56 -6.93 -8.40 -1.76
N SER A 57 -6.86 -7.11 -2.11
CA SER A 57 -7.79 -6.51 -3.07
C SER A 57 -7.72 -7.14 -4.47
N LEU A 58 -6.55 -7.66 -4.86
CA LEU A 58 -6.36 -8.38 -6.12
C LEU A 58 -6.99 -9.79 -6.11
N GLN A 59 -7.06 -10.44 -4.94
CA GLN A 59 -7.60 -11.80 -4.78
C GLN A 59 -9.09 -11.81 -4.47
N GLU A 60 -9.66 -10.66 -4.09
CA GLU A 60 -11.06 -10.54 -3.73
C GLU A 60 -11.98 -10.58 -4.97
N THR A 61 -13.20 -11.06 -4.75
CA THR A 61 -14.26 -11.24 -5.75
C THR A 61 -15.47 -10.34 -5.48
N ASP A 62 -15.72 -9.99 -4.22
CA ASP A 62 -16.77 -9.04 -3.85
C ASP A 62 -16.35 -7.61 -4.20
N GLN A 63 -17.09 -6.95 -5.08
CA GLN A 63 -16.77 -5.60 -5.58
C GLN A 63 -16.61 -4.54 -4.47
N ASN A 64 -17.33 -4.66 -3.36
CA ASN A 64 -17.24 -3.70 -2.26
C ASN A 64 -15.97 -3.96 -1.45
N LYS A 65 -15.65 -5.23 -1.18
CA LYS A 65 -14.45 -5.63 -0.45
C LYS A 65 -13.16 -5.39 -1.24
N ILE A 66 -13.20 -5.52 -2.58
CA ILE A 66 -12.09 -5.14 -3.47
C ILE A 66 -11.71 -3.69 -3.20
N PHE A 67 -12.68 -2.77 -3.32
CA PHE A 67 -12.40 -1.35 -3.13
C PHE A 67 -12.08 -1.00 -1.68
N GLN A 68 -12.77 -1.62 -0.71
CA GLN A 68 -12.48 -1.40 0.70
C GLN A 68 -11.01 -1.73 1.03
N SER A 69 -10.52 -2.89 0.59
CA SER A 69 -9.13 -3.29 0.81
C SER A 69 -8.15 -2.33 0.13
N PHE A 70 -8.43 -1.91 -1.11
CA PHE A 70 -7.63 -0.89 -1.78
C PHE A 70 -7.60 0.43 -0.99
N LYS A 71 -8.76 0.89 -0.51
CA LYS A 71 -8.88 2.15 0.20
C LYS A 71 -8.15 2.10 1.55
N GLU A 72 -8.26 1.00 2.29
CA GLU A 72 -7.50 0.78 3.52
C GLU A 72 -5.99 0.85 3.27
N ALA A 73 -5.50 0.27 2.17
CA ALA A 73 -4.11 0.40 1.79
C ALA A 73 -3.71 1.84 1.46
N HIS A 74 -4.52 2.53 0.65
CA HIS A 74 -4.27 3.91 0.24
C HIS A 74 -4.22 4.86 1.45
N ASP A 75 -5.16 4.73 2.37
CA ASP A 75 -5.24 5.56 3.58
C ASP A 75 -4.03 5.38 4.50
N LEU A 76 -3.44 4.18 4.53
CA LEU A 76 -2.15 3.96 5.21
C LEU A 76 -1.01 4.63 4.45
N LEU A 77 -0.94 4.45 3.13
CA LEU A 77 0.16 4.98 2.31
C LEU A 77 0.22 6.51 2.37
N ILE A 78 -0.90 7.22 2.34
CA ILE A 78 -0.94 8.69 2.42
C ILE A 78 -0.37 9.20 3.76
N LYS A 79 -0.55 8.46 4.86
CA LYS A 79 -0.16 8.88 6.21
C LYS A 79 1.31 8.63 6.55
N ILE A 80 1.95 7.67 5.88
CA ILE A 80 3.37 7.36 6.11
C ILE A 80 4.27 8.34 5.35
N SER A 81 5.50 8.50 5.86
CA SER A 81 6.53 9.36 5.27
C SER A 81 6.72 9.11 3.77
N ASN A 82 6.90 10.21 3.00
CA ASN A 82 7.18 10.18 1.56
C ASN A 82 8.57 9.58 1.27
N THR A 83 8.61 8.24 1.23
CA THR A 83 9.82 7.44 1.03
C THR A 83 9.68 6.56 -0.21
N ILE A 84 10.82 6.09 -0.73
CA ILE A 84 10.83 5.15 -1.84
C ILE A 84 10.04 3.85 -1.54
N TYR A 85 9.97 3.43 -0.28
CA TYR A 85 9.27 2.21 0.13
C TYR A 85 7.75 2.33 0.00
N ARG A 86 7.20 3.53 0.28
CA ARG A 86 5.79 3.87 0.02
C ARG A 86 5.48 3.74 -1.47
N TYR A 87 6.26 4.38 -2.33
CA TYR A 87 5.99 4.38 -3.78
C TYR A 87 6.22 3.03 -4.45
N ARG A 88 7.08 2.17 -3.90
CA ARG A 88 7.15 0.77 -4.35
C ARG A 88 5.81 0.06 -4.22
N GLN A 89 4.99 0.39 -3.22
CA GLN A 89 3.66 -0.20 -3.07
C GLN A 89 2.65 0.42 -4.04
N VAL A 90 2.84 1.68 -4.43
CA VAL A 90 2.00 2.36 -5.43
C VAL A 90 2.12 1.71 -6.80
N LEU A 91 3.22 1.01 -7.11
CA LEU A 91 3.30 0.20 -8.33
C LEU A 91 2.18 -0.85 -8.42
N ILE A 92 1.70 -1.36 -7.29
CA ILE A 92 0.59 -2.34 -7.22
C ILE A 92 -0.75 -1.68 -7.60
N TYR A 93 -0.86 -0.35 -7.61
CA TYR A 93 -2.06 0.34 -8.10
C TYR A 93 -2.28 0.06 -9.58
N LYS A 94 -1.19 -0.13 -10.34
CA LYS A 94 -1.26 -0.54 -11.74
C LYS A 94 -1.86 -1.94 -11.86
N ASP A 95 -1.37 -2.89 -11.07
CA ASP A 95 -1.92 -4.26 -11.04
C ASP A 95 -3.42 -4.24 -10.64
N PHE A 96 -3.78 -3.38 -9.67
CA PHE A 96 -5.17 -3.17 -9.28
C PHE A 96 -6.01 -2.59 -10.43
N TYR A 97 -5.47 -1.61 -11.15
CA TYR A 97 -6.14 -1.04 -12.31
C TYR A 97 -6.38 -2.09 -13.40
N ASP A 98 -5.37 -2.89 -13.70
CA ASP A 98 -5.42 -3.89 -14.77
C ASP A 98 -6.35 -5.06 -14.43
N VAL A 99 -6.39 -5.50 -13.16
CA VAL A 99 -7.10 -6.73 -12.74
C VAL A 99 -8.44 -6.47 -12.05
N ALA A 100 -8.56 -5.40 -11.26
CA ALA A 100 -9.68 -5.20 -10.35
C ALA A 100 -10.59 -4.02 -10.73
N TYR A 101 -10.07 -2.98 -11.37
CA TYR A 101 -10.81 -1.74 -11.64
C TYR A 101 -12.10 -1.95 -12.44
N THR A 102 -12.08 -2.82 -13.45
CA THR A 102 -13.25 -3.08 -14.31
C THR A 102 -14.43 -3.64 -13.51
N ARG A 103 -14.15 -4.41 -12.46
CA ARG A 103 -15.10 -5.06 -11.54
C ARG A 103 -15.70 -4.10 -10.51
N LEU A 104 -15.16 -2.89 -10.38
CA LEU A 104 -15.68 -1.89 -9.45
C LEU A 104 -17.00 -1.27 -9.94
N SER A 105 -17.84 -0.92 -8.98
CA SER A 105 -19.00 -0.05 -9.22
C SER A 105 -18.57 1.32 -9.75
N THR A 106 -19.46 2.02 -10.44
CA THR A 106 -19.20 3.38 -10.96
C THR A 106 -18.72 4.33 -9.87
N LYS A 107 -19.33 4.28 -8.68
CA LYS A 107 -18.92 5.07 -7.52
C LYS A 107 -17.49 4.75 -7.09
N ASN A 108 -17.15 3.46 -6.97
CA ASN A 108 -15.81 3.04 -6.55
C ASN A 108 -14.74 3.32 -7.61
N LYS A 109 -15.10 3.34 -8.89
CA LYS A 109 -14.20 3.79 -9.98
C LYS A 109 -13.83 5.26 -9.84
N VAL A 110 -14.80 6.12 -9.52
CA VAL A 110 -14.56 7.55 -9.23
C VAL A 110 -13.67 7.70 -8.00
N ASN A 111 -13.99 6.98 -6.91
CA ASN A 111 -13.20 7.04 -5.68
C ASN A 111 -11.76 6.54 -5.88
N PHE A 112 -11.56 5.48 -6.67
CA PHE A 112 -10.22 5.00 -7.03
C PHE A 112 -9.39 6.07 -7.75
N LYS A 113 -10.00 6.77 -8.73
CA LYS A 113 -9.32 7.86 -9.44
C LYS A 113 -8.95 9.01 -8.50
N ALA A 114 -9.86 9.40 -7.60
CA ALA A 114 -9.56 10.41 -6.58
C ALA A 114 -8.37 10.01 -5.69
N CYS A 115 -8.27 8.75 -5.27
CA CYS A 115 -7.11 8.24 -4.54
C CYS A 115 -5.82 8.30 -5.39
N CYS A 116 -5.90 8.05 -6.69
CA CYS A 116 -4.75 8.16 -7.59
C CYS A 116 -4.31 9.61 -7.79
N GLU A 117 -5.25 10.56 -7.88
CA GLU A 117 -4.97 11.99 -7.94
C GLU A 117 -4.29 12.49 -6.66
N GLU A 118 -4.76 12.04 -5.49
CA GLU A 118 -4.16 12.36 -4.20
C GLU A 118 -2.71 11.83 -4.13
N MET A 119 -2.50 10.55 -4.48
CA MET A 119 -1.16 9.95 -4.47
C MET A 119 -0.22 10.60 -5.49
N LYS A 120 -0.74 11.09 -6.61
CA LYS A 120 0.05 11.81 -7.62
C LYS A 120 0.61 13.12 -7.07
N LYS A 121 -0.21 13.92 -6.38
CA LYS A 121 0.24 15.17 -5.75
C LYS A 121 1.38 14.92 -4.76
N GLU A 122 1.21 13.91 -3.90
CA GLU A 122 2.25 13.49 -2.95
C GLU A 122 3.54 13.05 -3.64
N LEU A 123 3.42 12.33 -4.77
CA LEU A 123 4.57 11.89 -5.56
C LEU A 123 5.30 13.04 -6.25
N GLU A 124 4.57 14.06 -6.73
CA GLU A 124 5.17 15.27 -7.32
C GLU A 124 6.05 16.00 -6.29
N GLU A 125 5.57 16.17 -5.06
CA GLU A 125 6.34 16.76 -3.97
C GLU A 125 7.60 15.95 -3.63
N TYR A 126 7.49 14.63 -3.62
CA TYR A 126 8.63 13.74 -3.40
C TYR A 126 9.68 13.86 -4.52
N ARG A 127 9.23 13.85 -5.79
CA ARG A 127 10.10 13.95 -6.98
C ARG A 127 10.83 15.28 -7.05
N ALA A 128 10.19 16.38 -6.65
CA ALA A 128 10.83 17.70 -6.60
C ALA A 128 12.05 17.73 -5.65
N LYS A 129 12.05 16.89 -4.62
CA LYS A 129 13.13 16.78 -3.63
C LYS A 129 14.13 15.65 -3.93
N ASN A 130 13.74 14.65 -4.72
CA ASN A 130 14.50 13.42 -4.94
C ASN A 130 14.54 13.06 -6.43
N SER A 131 15.37 13.75 -7.21
CA SER A 131 15.48 13.52 -8.65
C SER A 131 16.05 12.13 -9.00
N ASN A 132 15.62 11.57 -10.13
CA ASN A 132 16.11 10.32 -10.75
C ASN A 132 15.89 9.02 -9.95
N ASN A 133 14.64 8.67 -9.67
CA ASN A 133 14.29 7.33 -9.17
C ASN A 133 13.29 6.62 -10.10
N TRP A 134 13.69 5.45 -10.65
CA TRP A 134 12.88 4.65 -11.56
C TRP A 134 11.48 4.32 -11.00
N VAL A 135 11.35 4.01 -9.71
CA VAL A 135 10.04 3.73 -9.10
C VAL A 135 9.15 4.95 -9.15
N SER A 136 9.70 6.11 -8.79
CA SER A 136 8.94 7.37 -8.79
C SER A 136 8.50 7.76 -10.19
N GLU A 137 9.32 7.50 -11.21
CA GLU A 137 8.97 7.77 -12.60
C GLU A 137 7.84 6.85 -13.08
N ASN A 138 7.96 5.54 -12.83
CA ASN A 138 6.94 4.58 -13.24
C ASN A 138 5.60 4.82 -12.56
N CYS A 139 5.61 5.14 -11.25
CA CYS A 139 4.40 5.53 -10.54
C CYS A 139 3.80 6.79 -11.16
N TYR A 140 4.61 7.80 -11.48
CA TYR A 140 4.12 9.05 -12.03
C TYR A 140 3.51 8.86 -13.42
N GLU A 141 4.20 8.15 -14.32
CA GLU A 141 3.70 7.85 -15.65
C GLU A 141 2.36 7.10 -15.61
N PHE A 142 2.23 6.13 -14.70
CA PHE A 142 0.99 5.40 -14.50
C PHE A 142 -0.12 6.33 -14.00
N LEU A 143 0.12 7.05 -12.91
CA LEU A 143 -0.88 7.94 -12.30
C LEU A 143 -1.33 9.01 -13.29
N GLN A 144 -0.41 9.62 -14.03
CA GLN A 144 -0.69 10.61 -15.07
C GLN A 144 -1.57 10.10 -16.22
N LYS A 145 -1.58 8.80 -16.50
CA LYS A 145 -2.43 8.21 -17.55
C LYS A 145 -3.85 7.95 -17.10
N ILE A 146 -4.07 7.71 -15.81
CA ILE A 146 -5.38 7.29 -15.28
C ILE A 146 -6.16 8.43 -14.61
N THR A 147 -5.45 9.49 -14.19
CA THR A 147 -5.98 10.76 -13.67
C THR A 147 -6.00 11.81 -14.77
#